data_AF-A0A645GWG1-F1
#
_entry.id   AF-A0A645GWG1-F1
#
_cell.length_a   1.000
_cell.length_b   1.000
_cell.length_c   1.000
_cell.angle_alpha   90.00
_cell.angle_beta   90.00
_cell.angle_gamma   90.00
#
_symmetry.space_group_name_H-M   'P 1'
#
loop_
_entity.id
_entity.type
_entity.pdbx_description
1 polymer ?
#
loop_
_entity_poly.entity_id
_entity_poly.type
_entity_poly.pdbx_seq_one_letter_code
_entity_poly.pdbx_strand_id
1 'polypeptide(L)'
;MHDPLARKLNHGISGNAGLFSDAKDLALFSAMLLNHGTLNNKRVLSPLAVNTLTTLPIGLSEYGRTPGWDLFSSYSSNQGDLLGPNAYGHTGYTGTSIVIDPDNQVAVILLTNRVHPDDKGSVARLRALVANVVAGAVKFE
;
A
#
# COMPACT_ATOMS: atom_id res chain seq x y z
N MET A 1 -13.97 11.94 -11.53
CA MET A 1 -12.72 11.72 -12.28
C MET A 1 -11.63 11.42 -11.26
N HIS A 2 -10.87 10.32 -11.44
CA HIS A 2 -10.05 9.71 -10.38
C HIS A 2 -8.64 10.32 -10.24
N ASP A 3 -8.13 10.97 -11.28
CA ASP A 3 -6.89 11.77 -11.24
C ASP A 3 -6.98 12.95 -12.24
N PRO A 4 -7.21 14.20 -11.76
CA PRO A 4 -7.28 15.39 -12.61
C PRO A 4 -6.00 15.74 -13.33
N LEU A 5 -4.86 15.44 -12.70
CA LEU A 5 -3.54 15.82 -13.16
C LEU A 5 -3.08 14.88 -14.26
N ALA A 6 -3.26 13.57 -14.09
CA ALA A 6 -2.96 12.58 -15.14
C ALA A 6 -3.72 12.88 -16.45
N ARG A 7 -5.00 13.27 -16.35
CA ARG A 7 -5.80 13.68 -17.52
C ARG A 7 -5.23 14.90 -18.22
N LYS A 8 -4.77 15.91 -17.45
CA LYS A 8 -4.31 17.19 -18.00
C LYS A 8 -2.88 17.14 -18.53
N LEU A 9 -1.99 16.43 -17.84
CA LEU A 9 -0.55 16.47 -18.09
C LEU A 9 -0.06 15.33 -18.98
N ASN A 10 -0.68 14.15 -18.89
CA ASN A 10 -0.24 12.95 -19.59
C ASN A 10 -1.27 12.44 -20.61
N HIS A 11 -2.18 13.31 -21.06
CA HIS A 11 -3.29 12.98 -21.97
C HIS A 11 -4.12 11.77 -21.49
N GLY A 12 -4.16 11.52 -20.18
CA GLY A 12 -4.88 10.41 -19.56
C GLY A 12 -4.10 9.09 -19.48
N ILE A 13 -2.90 8.96 -20.04
CA ILE A 13 -2.05 7.76 -19.91
C ILE A 13 -0.96 8.01 -18.89
N SER A 14 -1.12 7.49 -17.67
CA SER A 14 -0.17 7.71 -16.59
C SER A 14 -0.02 6.47 -15.71
N GLY A 15 1.21 6.14 -15.31
CA GLY A 15 1.47 4.99 -14.43
C GLY A 15 1.04 5.18 -12.98
N ASN A 16 0.77 6.43 -12.55
CA ASN A 16 0.39 6.74 -11.17
C ASN A 16 -1.12 6.62 -10.89
N ALA A 17 -1.96 6.46 -11.93
CA ALA A 17 -3.42 6.36 -11.80
C ALA A 17 -4.04 5.63 -13.00
N GLY A 18 -5.25 5.07 -12.83
CA GLY A 18 -6.01 4.48 -13.94
C GLY A 18 -5.89 2.95 -14.08
N LEU A 19 -5.19 2.27 -13.18
CA LEU A 19 -5.26 0.82 -13.03
C LEU A 19 -6.50 0.44 -12.21
N PHE A 20 -7.26 -0.55 -12.69
CA PHE A 20 -8.42 -1.13 -12.01
C PHE A 20 -8.15 -2.60 -11.74
N SER A 21 -8.49 -3.05 -10.54
CA SER A 21 -8.33 -4.44 -10.09
C SER A 21 -9.25 -4.67 -8.88
N ASP A 22 -9.25 -5.89 -8.34
CA ASP A 22 -10.07 -6.28 -7.19
C ASP A 22 -9.22 -6.71 -5.99
N ALA A 23 -9.88 -7.03 -4.87
CA ALA A 23 -9.20 -7.44 -3.64
C ALA A 23 -8.41 -8.75 -3.80
N LYS A 24 -8.85 -9.66 -4.69
CA LYS A 24 -8.22 -10.96 -4.90
C LYS A 24 -6.91 -10.80 -5.67
N ASP A 25 -6.92 -10.02 -6.74
CA ASP A 25 -5.72 -9.70 -7.51
C ASP A 25 -4.69 -8.93 -6.65
N LEU A 26 -5.15 -7.97 -5.84
CA LEU A 26 -4.29 -7.26 -4.91
C LEU A 26 -3.72 -8.18 -3.82
N ALA A 27 -4.48 -9.19 -3.37
CA ALA A 27 -3.97 -10.19 -2.43
C ALA A 27 -2.85 -11.04 -3.07
N LEU A 28 -2.99 -11.42 -4.34
CA LEU A 28 -1.93 -12.11 -5.09
C LEU A 28 -0.69 -11.22 -5.27
N PHE A 29 -0.89 -9.94 -5.58
CA PHE A 29 0.21 -8.97 -5.66
C PHE A 29 0.93 -8.80 -4.31
N SER A 30 0.17 -8.70 -3.21
CA SER A 30 0.73 -8.60 -1.86
C SER A 30 1.51 -9.85 -1.49
N ALA A 31 0.95 -11.04 -1.77
CA ALA A 31 1.62 -12.31 -1.55
C ALA A 31 2.91 -12.43 -2.39
N MET A 32 2.93 -11.90 -3.61
CA MET A 32 4.13 -11.87 -4.45
C MET A 32 5.26 -11.04 -3.80
N LEU A 33 4.93 -9.90 -3.20
CA LEU A 33 5.89 -9.05 -2.48
C LEU A 33 6.37 -9.71 -1.18
N LEU A 34 5.45 -10.26 -0.38
CA LEU A 34 5.77 -11.03 0.83
C LEU A 34 6.69 -12.22 0.53
N ASN A 35 6.49 -12.89 -0.61
CA ASN A 35 7.31 -14.01 -1.09
C ASN A 35 8.51 -13.56 -1.95
N HIS A 36 9.08 -12.38 -1.67
CA HIS A 36 10.31 -11.86 -2.29
C HIS A 36 10.32 -11.92 -3.83
N GLY A 37 9.18 -11.60 -4.43
CA GLY A 37 9.02 -11.46 -5.87
C GLY A 37 8.46 -12.69 -6.58
N THR A 38 8.00 -13.70 -5.83
CA THR A 38 7.51 -14.97 -6.39
C THR A 38 6.02 -15.20 -6.12
N LEU A 39 5.30 -15.71 -7.12
CA LEU A 39 3.90 -16.07 -7.01
C LEU A 39 3.68 -17.42 -7.70
N ASN A 40 3.10 -18.39 -6.99
CA ASN A 40 2.83 -19.74 -7.51
C ASN A 40 4.06 -20.38 -8.18
N ASN A 41 5.22 -20.32 -7.52
CA ASN A 41 6.52 -20.81 -8.00
C ASN A 41 7.06 -20.11 -9.27
N LYS A 42 6.47 -18.99 -9.70
CA LYS A 42 6.96 -18.16 -10.80
C LYS A 42 7.57 -16.86 -10.26
N ARG A 43 8.73 -16.48 -10.78
CA ARG A 43 9.37 -15.20 -10.45
C ARG A 43 8.77 -14.08 -11.29
N VAL A 44 8.20 -13.09 -10.61
CA VAL A 44 7.67 -11.85 -11.21
C VAL A 44 8.67 -10.71 -11.05
N LEU A 45 9.22 -10.55 -9.84
CA LEU A 45 10.27 -9.58 -9.53
C LEU A 45 11.49 -10.31 -8.97
N SER A 46 12.71 -9.79 -9.18
CA SER A 46 13.88 -10.29 -8.47
C SER A 46 13.79 -9.93 -6.97
N PRO A 47 14.42 -10.69 -6.07
CA PRO A 47 14.43 -10.33 -4.65
C PRO A 47 15.07 -8.95 -4.43
N LEU A 48 16.08 -8.62 -5.24
CA LEU A 48 16.71 -7.30 -5.25
C LEU A 48 15.72 -6.20 -5.65
N ALA A 49 14.87 -6.42 -6.65
CA ALA A 49 13.86 -5.43 -7.04
C ALA A 49 12.83 -5.20 -5.92
N VAL A 50 12.36 -6.28 -5.27
CA VAL A 50 11.46 -6.15 -4.11
C VAL A 50 12.16 -5.36 -3.00
N ASN A 51 13.40 -5.72 -2.65
CA ASN A 51 14.18 -5.00 -1.65
C ASN A 51 14.37 -3.52 -1.99
N THR A 52 14.65 -3.18 -3.25
CA THR A 52 14.75 -1.77 -3.70
C THR A 52 13.43 -1.03 -3.52
N LEU A 53 12.29 -1.69 -3.77
CA LEU A 53 10.97 -1.08 -3.61
C LEU A 53 10.58 -0.91 -2.14
N THR A 54 11.12 -1.70 -1.21
CA THR A 54 10.68 -1.72 0.19
C THR A 54 11.72 -1.20 1.19
N THR A 55 12.92 -0.83 0.74
CA THR A 55 14.00 -0.35 1.61
C THR A 55 14.27 1.14 1.41
N LEU A 56 14.47 1.85 2.53
CA LEU A 56 14.82 3.27 2.49
C LEU A 56 16.18 3.48 1.82
N PRO A 57 16.28 4.38 0.85
CA PRO A 57 17.57 4.79 0.33
C PRO A 57 18.42 5.44 1.42
N ILE A 58 19.73 5.16 1.40
CA ILE A 58 20.69 5.75 2.33
C ILE A 58 20.63 7.29 2.20
N GLY A 59 20.54 7.97 3.35
CA GLY A 59 20.47 9.43 3.41
C GLY A 59 19.09 10.04 3.14
N LEU A 60 18.05 9.22 2.89
CA LEU A 60 16.68 9.69 2.65
C LEU A 60 15.68 9.21 3.74
N SER A 61 16.18 8.76 4.89
CA SER A 61 15.33 8.25 5.98
C SER A 61 14.40 9.30 6.57
N GLU A 62 14.76 10.58 6.50
CA GLU A 62 13.91 11.69 6.96
C GLU A 62 12.55 11.77 6.24
N TYR A 63 12.46 11.25 5.01
CA TYR A 63 11.21 11.26 4.23
C TYR A 63 10.30 10.08 4.56
N GLY A 64 10.83 8.99 5.14
CA GLY A 64 10.08 7.78 5.44
C GLY A 64 9.46 7.09 4.22
N ARG A 65 10.01 7.31 3.01
CA ARG A 65 9.51 6.77 1.73
C ARG A 65 10.61 6.08 0.94
N THR A 66 10.24 4.98 0.29
CA THR A 66 11.07 4.24 -0.64
C THR A 66 10.66 4.59 -2.08
N PRO A 67 11.37 4.08 -3.10
CA PRO A 67 10.92 4.20 -4.49
C PRO A 67 9.53 3.60 -4.76
N GLY A 68 9.07 2.65 -3.93
CA GLY A 68 7.80 1.95 -4.11
C GLY A 68 6.69 2.36 -3.15
N TRP A 69 7.03 2.67 -1.90
CA TRP A 69 6.07 2.64 -0.79
C TRP A 69 6.35 3.70 0.28
N ASP A 70 5.32 4.00 1.07
CA ASP A 70 5.42 4.81 2.28
C ASP A 70 5.57 3.89 3.49
N LEU A 71 6.61 4.09 4.29
CA LEU A 71 6.86 3.30 5.51
C LEU A 71 6.36 4.06 6.73
N PHE A 72 6.84 5.30 6.92
CA PHE A 72 6.53 6.09 8.11
C PHE A 72 6.54 7.61 7.87
N SER A 73 6.28 8.06 6.63
CA SER A 73 6.19 9.51 6.38
C SER A 73 5.07 10.15 7.22
N SER A 74 4.99 11.48 7.28
CA SER A 74 3.90 12.18 7.99
C SER A 74 2.49 11.85 7.48
N TYR A 75 2.37 11.21 6.31
CA TYR A 75 1.11 10.76 5.73
C TYR A 75 0.77 9.29 6.04
N SER A 76 1.65 8.57 6.74
CA SER A 76 1.54 7.13 7.02
C SER A 76 0.57 6.76 8.15
N SER A 77 0.02 7.72 8.89
CA SER A 77 -0.90 7.49 10.03
C SER A 77 -2.14 6.64 9.71
N ASN A 78 -2.45 6.44 8.44
CA ASN A 78 -3.52 5.58 7.98
C ASN A 78 -3.18 4.08 8.01
N GLN A 79 -1.92 3.70 8.25
CA GLN A 79 -1.45 2.31 8.33
C GLN A 79 -1.72 1.65 9.69
N GLY A 80 -2.08 2.43 10.72
CA GLY A 80 -2.20 1.93 12.10
C GLY A 80 -0.86 1.95 12.84
N ASP A 81 -0.88 1.51 14.10
CA ASP A 81 0.23 1.63 15.04
C ASP A 81 0.72 0.26 15.58
N LEU A 82 0.06 -0.84 15.18
CA LEU A 82 0.31 -2.18 15.71
C LEU A 82 1.05 -3.12 14.75
N LEU A 83 1.27 -2.71 13.50
CA LEU A 83 2.05 -3.45 12.51
C LEU A 83 3.55 -3.36 12.81
N GLY A 84 4.32 -4.26 12.18
CA GLY A 84 5.78 -4.31 12.30
C GLY A 84 6.49 -3.05 11.81
N PRO A 85 7.70 -2.76 12.32
CA PRO A 85 8.47 -1.57 11.93
C PRO A 85 8.86 -1.54 10.45
N ASN A 86 8.83 -2.68 9.75
CA ASN A 86 9.11 -2.76 8.32
C ASN A 86 7.83 -2.75 7.45
N ALA A 87 6.67 -2.45 8.04
CA ALA A 87 5.44 -2.32 7.28
C ALA A 87 5.50 -1.14 6.29
N TYR A 88 4.88 -1.33 5.14
CA TYR A 88 4.85 -0.34 4.07
C TYR A 88 3.51 -0.35 3.34
N GLY A 89 3.10 0.81 2.81
CA GLY A 89 1.79 0.93 2.19
C GLY A 89 1.61 2.13 1.29
N HIS A 90 0.42 2.21 0.70
CA HIS A 90 0.00 3.35 -0.10
C HIS A 90 -1.53 3.51 -0.08
N THR A 91 -2.00 4.74 -0.25
CA THR A 91 -3.43 5.06 -0.35
C THR A 91 -3.84 5.46 -1.76
N GLY A 92 -5.07 5.18 -2.16
CA GLY A 92 -5.69 5.76 -3.36
C GLY A 92 -6.63 6.91 -3.02
N TYR A 93 -6.73 7.88 -3.94
CA TYR A 93 -7.59 9.06 -3.84
C TYR A 93 -9.06 8.71 -3.54
N THR A 94 -9.55 7.61 -4.12
CA THR A 94 -10.93 7.16 -3.94
C THR A 94 -11.20 6.56 -2.57
N GLY A 95 -10.21 6.37 -1.71
CA GLY A 95 -10.40 5.74 -0.40
C GLY A 95 -9.80 4.33 -0.31
N THR A 96 -9.18 3.82 -1.37
CA THR A 96 -8.48 2.53 -1.32
C THR A 96 -7.19 2.62 -0.50
N SER A 97 -6.74 1.51 0.05
CA SER A 97 -5.40 1.39 0.66
C SER A 97 -4.90 -0.04 0.64
N ILE A 98 -3.58 -0.17 0.60
CA ILE A 98 -2.84 -1.42 0.80
C ILE A 98 -1.75 -1.13 1.82
N VAL A 99 -1.61 -2.02 2.79
CA VAL A 99 -0.49 -2.05 3.74
C VAL A 99 0.02 -3.48 3.81
N ILE A 100 1.32 -3.67 3.72
CA ILE A 100 1.98 -4.97 3.76
C ILE A 100 2.99 -4.93 4.90
N ASP A 101 2.87 -5.89 5.79
CA ASP A 101 3.76 -6.07 6.93
C ASP A 101 4.55 -7.37 6.73
N PRO A 102 5.80 -7.26 6.26
CA PRO A 102 6.65 -8.43 6.05
C PRO A 102 7.08 -9.11 7.36
N ASP A 103 7.07 -8.38 8.48
CA ASP A 103 7.50 -8.92 9.78
C ASP A 103 6.47 -9.94 10.30
N ASN A 104 5.19 -9.65 10.09
CA ASN A 104 4.08 -10.51 10.50
C ASN A 104 3.45 -11.32 9.34
N GLN A 105 4.05 -11.28 8.15
CA GLN A 105 3.56 -11.97 6.95
C GLN A 105 2.08 -11.69 6.63
N VAL A 106 1.64 -10.44 6.81
CA VAL A 106 0.25 -10.02 6.64
C VAL A 106 0.14 -8.85 5.66
N ALA A 107 -0.97 -8.81 4.92
CA ALA A 107 -1.35 -7.66 4.10
C ALA A 107 -2.79 -7.26 4.40
N VAL A 108 -3.04 -5.96 4.48
CA VAL A 108 -4.35 -5.36 4.72
C VAL A 108 -4.74 -4.55 3.50
N ILE A 109 -5.84 -4.95 2.86
CA ILE A 109 -6.37 -4.31 1.66
C ILE A 109 -7.77 -3.79 1.97
N LEU A 110 -7.97 -2.49 1.84
CA LEU A 110 -9.26 -1.85 2.05
C LEU A 110 -9.69 -1.13 0.78
N LEU A 111 -10.75 -1.60 0.13
CA LEU A 111 -11.30 -1.01 -1.08
C LEU A 111 -12.59 -0.26 -0.74
N THR A 112 -12.46 1.05 -0.48
CA THR A 112 -13.61 1.94 -0.24
C THR A 112 -13.76 2.96 -1.37
N ASN A 113 -14.88 3.69 -1.36
CA ASN A 113 -15.14 4.80 -2.25
C ASN A 113 -15.56 6.06 -1.47
N ARG A 114 -14.60 6.69 -0.78
CA ARG A 114 -14.79 7.91 0.03
C ARG A 114 -15.22 9.12 -0.78
N VAL A 115 -15.05 9.09 -2.11
CA VAL A 115 -15.47 10.18 -2.99
C VAL A 115 -16.95 10.11 -3.35
N HIS A 116 -17.61 8.98 -3.09
CA HIS A 116 -19.02 8.80 -3.37
C HIS A 116 -19.89 9.18 -2.16
N PRO A 117 -21.03 9.89 -2.37
CA PRO A 117 -21.49 10.47 -3.62
C PRO A 117 -20.91 11.87 -3.92
N ASP A 118 -20.37 12.58 -2.92
CA ASP A 118 -20.12 14.03 -3.00
C ASP A 118 -18.71 14.49 -2.58
N ASP A 119 -17.75 13.57 -2.49
CA ASP A 119 -16.33 13.84 -2.21
C ASP A 119 -16.03 14.43 -0.82
N LYS A 120 -16.91 14.21 0.17
CA LYS A 120 -16.73 14.71 1.55
C LYS A 120 -16.33 13.63 2.57
N GLY A 121 -16.33 12.36 2.18
CA GLY A 121 -15.98 11.25 3.08
C GLY A 121 -14.49 11.22 3.44
N SER A 122 -14.18 10.80 4.67
CA SER A 122 -12.82 10.45 5.09
C SER A 122 -12.78 9.02 5.60
N VAL A 123 -11.75 8.29 5.18
CA VAL A 123 -11.51 6.89 5.57
C VAL A 123 -10.18 6.68 6.27
N ALA A 124 -9.44 7.75 6.59
CA ALA A 124 -8.14 7.65 7.26
C ALA A 124 -8.24 6.89 8.60
N ARG A 125 -9.20 7.27 9.46
CA ARG A 125 -9.45 6.56 10.73
C ARG A 125 -9.88 5.11 10.51
N LEU A 126 -10.73 4.85 9.51
CA LEU A 126 -11.19 3.49 9.22
C LEU A 126 -10.02 2.58 8.82
N ARG A 127 -9.11 3.07 7.97
CA ARG A 127 -7.90 2.33 7.56
C ARG A 127 -7.05 1.93 8.76
N ALA A 128 -6.74 2.89 9.63
CA ALA A 128 -5.93 2.63 10.83
C ALA A 128 -6.60 1.65 11.79
N LEU A 129 -7.92 1.78 12.01
CA LEU A 129 -8.66 0.85 12.87
C LEU A 129 -8.68 -0.57 12.30
N VAL A 130 -8.94 -0.72 11.00
CA VAL A 130 -8.93 -2.03 10.34
C VAL A 130 -7.55 -2.66 10.42
N ALA A 131 -6.49 -1.89 10.13
CA ALA A 131 -5.12 -2.37 10.22
C ALA A 131 -4.76 -2.83 11.65
N ASN A 132 -5.13 -2.05 12.66
CA ASN A 132 -4.89 -2.40 14.06
C ASN A 132 -5.69 -3.64 14.50
N VAL A 133 -6.93 -3.80 14.06
CA VAL A 133 -7.74 -5.00 14.34
C VAL A 133 -7.09 -6.24 13.73
N VAL A 134 -6.64 -6.15 12.48
CA VAL A 134 -5.94 -7.27 11.83
C VAL A 134 -4.63 -7.57 12.55
N ALA A 135 -3.80 -6.56 12.79
CA ALA A 135 -2.52 -6.72 13.50
C ALA A 135 -2.71 -7.37 14.88
N GLY A 136 -3.71 -6.92 15.65
CA GLY A 136 -4.03 -7.49 16.95
C GLY A 136 -4.54 -8.93 16.90
N ALA A 137 -5.08 -9.38 15.76
CA ALA A 137 -5.59 -10.74 15.58
C ALA A 137 -4.53 -11.74 15.08
N VAL A 138 -3.42 -11.26 14.49
CA VAL A 138 -2.42 -12.13 13.83
C VAL A 138 -1.06 -12.17 14.52
N LYS A 139 -0.85 -11.45 15.64
CA LYS A 139 0.41 -11.53 16.38
C LYS A 139 0.65 -12.97 16.85
N PHE A 140 1.63 -13.64 16.23
CA PHE A 140 2.19 -14.90 16.70
C PHE A 140 3.20 -14.56 17.81
N GLU A 141 3.09 -15.26 18.95
CA GLU A 141 4.07 -15.21 20.04
C GLU A 141 5.45 -15.73 19.61
#